data_AF-A0A1J5FPK3-F1
#
_entry.id   AF-A0A1J5FPK3-F1
#
_cell.length_a   1.000
_cell.length_b   1.000
_cell.length_c   1.000
_cell.angle_alpha   90.00
_cell.angle_beta   90.00
_cell.angle_gamma   90.00
#
_symmetry.space_group_name_H-M   'P 1'
#
loop_
_entity.id
_entity.type
_entity.pdbx_description
1 polymer ?
#
loop_
_entity_poly.entity_id
_entity_poly.type
_entity_poly.pdbx_seq_one_letter_code
_entity_poly.pdbx_strand_id
1 'polypeptide(L)'
;MKLNKRQKRTLFIALLLIAAALLVWIGFGGEIFTKTKVLVEIQDEIFGTTKEWKDQFVLGLDYTLAFSGITVLLALVFTFLQRDKKQK
;
A
#
# COMPACT_ATOMS: atom_id res chain seq x y z
N MET A 1 -2.37 -18.58 -23.99
CA MET A 1 -3.51 -18.89 -23.10
C MET A 1 -4.44 -17.67 -23.02
N LYS A 2 -5.72 -17.75 -23.42
CA LYS A 2 -6.61 -16.59 -23.49
C LYS A 2 -7.36 -16.36 -22.17
N LEU A 3 -6.99 -15.31 -21.44
CA LEU A 3 -7.65 -14.90 -20.19
C LEU A 3 -9.15 -14.67 -20.40
N ASN A 4 -9.97 -15.20 -19.50
CA ASN A 4 -11.42 -14.98 -19.53
C ASN A 4 -11.80 -13.58 -19.00
N LYS A 5 -13.05 -13.13 -19.23
CA LYS A 5 -13.50 -11.79 -18.81
C LYS A 5 -13.39 -11.60 -17.28
N ARG A 6 -13.63 -12.64 -16.48
CA ARG A 6 -13.54 -12.60 -15.02
C ARG A 6 -12.10 -12.49 -14.52
N GLN A 7 -11.17 -13.22 -15.14
CA GLN A 7 -9.74 -13.18 -14.85
C GLN A 7 -9.17 -11.81 -15.18
N LYS A 8 -9.52 -11.26 -16.35
CA LYS A 8 -9.15 -9.88 -16.73
C LYS A 8 -9.66 -8.86 -15.71
N ARG A 9 -10.93 -8.97 -15.30
CA ARG A 9 -11.52 -8.10 -14.28
C ARG A 9 -10.79 -8.23 -12.94
N THR A 10 -10.44 -9.44 -12.52
CA THR A 10 -9.71 -9.70 -11.27
C THR A 10 -8.33 -9.06 -11.29
N LEU A 11 -7.56 -9.27 -12.37
CA LEU A 11 -6.24 -8.67 -12.54
C LEU A 11 -6.31 -7.14 -12.59
N PHE A 12 -7.33 -6.59 -13.26
CA PHE A 12 -7.53 -5.14 -13.31
C PHE A 12 -7.86 -4.55 -11.93
N ILE A 13 -8.72 -5.20 -11.16
CA ILE A 13 -9.02 -4.79 -9.78
C ILE A 13 -7.76 -4.85 -8.90
N ALA A 14 -6.98 -5.94 -8.99
CA ALA A 14 -5.74 -6.07 -8.25
C ALA A 14 -4.73 -4.96 -8.60
N LEU A 15 -4.60 -4.65 -9.89
CA LEU A 15 -3.75 -3.56 -10.36
C LEU A 15 -4.21 -2.20 -9.81
N LEU A 16 -5.51 -1.92 -9.81
CA LEU A 16 -6.06 -0.69 -9.25
C LEU A 16 -5.81 -0.58 -7.74
N LEU A 17 -5.95 -1.68 -6.99
CA LEU A 17 -5.67 -1.69 -5.56
C LEU A 17 -4.20 -1.41 -5.26
N ILE A 18 -3.28 -2.01 -6.02
CA ILE A 18 -1.84 -1.76 -5.88
C ILE A 18 -1.50 -0.31 -6.25
N ALA A 19 -2.05 0.20 -7.35
CA ALA A 19 -1.84 1.59 -7.76
C ALA A 19 -2.36 2.57 -6.70
N ALA A 20 -3.55 2.33 -6.14
CA ALA A 20 -4.10 3.15 -5.07
C ALA A 20 -3.23 3.10 -3.81
N ALA A 21 -2.72 1.93 -3.41
CA ALA A 21 -1.82 1.79 -2.27
C ALA A 21 -0.52 2.57 -2.46
N LEU A 22 0.07 2.53 -3.66
CA LEU A 22 1.27 3.31 -3.99
C LEU A 22 1.01 4.82 -3.97
N LEU A 23 -0.16 5.27 -4.46
CA LEU A 23 -0.55 6.68 -4.40
C LEU A 23 -0.72 7.16 -2.95
N VAL A 24 -1.35 6.35 -2.10
CA VAL A 24 -1.47 6.65 -0.66
C VAL A 24 -0.08 6.73 -0.03
N TRP A 25 0.81 5.77 -0.30
CA TRP A 25 2.18 5.78 0.20
C TRP A 25 2.95 7.05 -0.19
N ILE A 26 2.85 7.47 -1.45
CA ILE A 26 3.43 8.74 -1.92
C ILE A 26 2.82 9.93 -1.15
N GLY A 27 1.50 9.92 -0.92
CA GLY A 27 0.80 10.93 -0.13
C GLY A 27 1.25 11.03 1.34
N PHE A 28 1.76 9.94 1.91
CA PHE A 28 2.39 9.92 3.23
C PHE A 28 3.88 10.32 3.22
N GLY A 29 4.44 10.69 2.07
CA GLY A 29 5.81 11.17 1.93
C GLY A 29 6.79 10.17 1.33
N GLY A 30 6.33 8.97 0.92
CA GLY A 30 7.18 8.02 0.21
C GLY A 30 8.29 7.40 1.07
N GLU A 31 8.04 7.24 2.37
CA GLU A 31 9.02 6.68 3.32
C GLU A 31 9.31 5.20 3.05
N ILE A 32 10.55 4.75 3.26
CA ILE A 32 10.90 3.33 3.04
C ILE A 32 10.32 2.46 4.16
N PHE A 33 10.41 2.91 5.41
CA PHE A 33 9.93 2.21 6.59
C PHE A 33 8.80 2.99 7.26
N THR A 34 7.83 2.26 7.81
CA THR A 34 6.72 2.88 8.52
C THR A 34 7.22 3.50 9.83
N LYS A 35 6.83 4.76 10.07
CA LYS A 35 7.18 5.51 11.27
C LYS A 35 5.93 5.74 12.10
N THR A 36 6.03 5.56 13.41
CA THR A 36 4.97 5.91 14.36
C THR A 36 5.24 7.24 15.06
N LYS A 37 6.48 7.73 14.98
CA LYS A 37 6.91 8.99 15.55
C LYS A 37 7.72 9.77 14.52
N VAL A 38 7.49 11.08 14.49
CA VAL A 38 8.22 12.02 13.65
C VAL A 38 8.82 13.09 14.55
N LEU A 39 10.07 13.44 14.30
CA LEU A 39 10.73 14.53 15.01
C LEU A 39 10.22 15.86 14.45
N VAL A 40 9.53 16.63 15.30
CA VAL A 40 8.95 17.92 14.93
C VAL A 40 9.70 19.02 15.66
N GLU A 41 10.04 20.09 14.95
CA GLU A 41 10.56 21.30 15.55
C GLU A 41 9.40 22.11 16.13
N ILE A 42 9.46 22.37 17.43
CA ILE A 42 8.52 23.19 18.17
C ILE A 42 9.26 24.46 18.56
N GLN A 43 8.65 25.61 18.29
CA GLN A 43 9.20 26.90 18.70
C GLN A 43 8.64 27.25 20.06
N ASP A 44 9.47 27.15 21.09
CA ASP A 44 9.15 27.62 22.43
C ASP A 44 9.49 29.12 22.52
N GLU A 45 8.52 29.93 22.97
CA GLU A 45 8.70 31.38 23.14
C GLU A 45 9.79 31.75 24.16
N ILE A 46 10.16 30.80 25.04
CA ILE A 46 11.10 31.01 26.16
C ILE A 46 12.49 30.43 25.88
N PHE A 47 12.57 29.29 25.19
CA PHE A 47 13.82 28.52 25.02
C PHE A 47 14.28 28.39 23.56
N GLY A 48 13.53 28.90 22.59
CA GLY A 48 13.86 28.79 21.16
C GLY A 48 13.33 27.49 20.53
N THR A 49 13.95 27.05 19.43
CA THR A 49 13.49 25.87 18.68
C THR A 49 13.96 24.58 19.36
N THR A 50 13.02 23.77 19.87
CA THR A 50 13.26 22.45 20.46
C THR A 50 12.73 21.36 19.53
N LYS A 51 13.33 20.16 19.57
CA LYS A 51 12.90 19.00 18.78
C LYS A 51 12.18 18.01 19.67
N GLU A 52 10.92 17.73 19.38
CA GLU A 52 10.13 16.72 20.10
C GLU A 52 9.66 15.61 19.16
N TRP A 53 9.62 14.39 19.69
CA TRP A 53 9.04 13.25 18.99
C TRP A 53 7.53 13.29 19.13
N LYS A 54 6.84 13.65 18.05
CA LYS A 54 5.38 13.62 18.00
C LYS A 54 4.90 12.29 17.45
N ASP A 55 3.90 11.71 18.10
CA ASP A 55 3.22 10.51 17.58
C ASP A 55 2.49 10.90 16.28
N GLN A 56 2.99 10.37 15.17
CA GLN A 56 2.44 10.58 13.85
C GLN A 56 2.74 9.33 13.01
N PHE A 57 1.68 8.68 12.56
CA PHE A 57 1.79 7.53 11.68
C PHE A 57 2.15 7.98 10.27
N VAL A 58 3.26 7.47 9.76
CA VAL A 58 3.70 7.65 8.39
C VAL A 58 3.82 6.28 7.74
N LEU A 59 2.95 6.02 6.76
CA LEU A 59 2.94 4.76 6.03
C LEU A 59 4.24 4.61 5.23
N GLY A 60 4.93 3.50 5.47
CA GLY A 60 6.15 3.13 4.75
C GLY A 60 5.90 2.20 3.56
N LEU A 61 6.95 2.05 2.77
CA LEU A 61 7.00 1.13 1.64
C LEU A 61 6.93 -0.33 2.10
N ASP A 62 7.46 -0.64 3.28
CA ASP A 62 7.37 -1.95 3.94
C ASP A 62 5.94 -2.51 4.00
N TYR A 63 5.00 -1.78 4.60
CA TYR A 63 3.59 -2.19 4.66
C TYR A 63 2.91 -2.11 3.30
N THR A 64 3.26 -1.12 2.48
CA THR A 64 2.70 -0.95 1.13
C THR A 64 3.06 -2.13 0.22
N LEU A 65 4.30 -2.62 0.30
CA LEU A 65 4.78 -3.80 -0.42
C LEU A 65 4.15 -5.08 0.13
N ALA A 66 4.03 -5.22 1.46
CA ALA A 66 3.35 -6.37 2.06
C ALA A 66 1.90 -6.47 1.58
N PHE A 67 1.15 -5.35 1.62
CA PHE A 67 -0.21 -5.25 1.10
C PHE A 67 -0.28 -5.59 -0.39
N SER A 68 0.64 -5.04 -1.19
CA SER A 68 0.71 -5.30 -2.63
C SER A 68 1.00 -6.78 -2.92
N GLY A 69 1.92 -7.39 -2.18
CA GLY A 69 2.25 -8.82 -2.28
C GLY A 69 1.05 -9.71 -1.96
N ILE A 70 0.32 -9.43 -0.88
CA ILE A 70 -0.92 -10.14 -0.54
C ILE A 70 -1.97 -9.97 -1.65
N THR A 71 -2.11 -8.75 -2.18
CA THR A 71 -3.03 -8.48 -3.28
C THR A 71 -2.71 -9.30 -4.53
N VAL A 72 -1.42 -9.41 -4.88
CA VAL A 72 -0.95 -10.26 -5.99
C VAL A 72 -1.26 -11.74 -5.71
N LEU A 73 -0.97 -12.24 -4.50
CA LEU A 73 -1.26 -13.62 -4.12
C LEU A 73 -2.75 -13.94 -4.24
N LEU A 74 -3.63 -13.07 -3.74
CA LEU A 74 -5.07 -13.23 -3.86
C LEU A 74 -5.53 -13.19 -5.33
N ALA A 75 -4.97 -12.28 -6.13
CA ALA A 75 -5.28 -12.20 -7.55
C ALA A 75 -4.89 -13.48 -8.30
N LEU A 76 -3.74 -14.08 -7.96
CA LEU A 76 -3.30 -15.37 -8.51
C LEU A 76 -4.25 -16.50 -8.12
N VAL A 77 -4.60 -16.62 -6.84
CA VAL A 77 -5.54 -17.62 -6.35
C VAL A 77 -6.89 -17.51 -7.04
N PHE A 78 -7.47 -16.30 -7.12
CA PHE A 78 -8.75 -16.09 -7.80
C PHE A 78 -8.65 -16.36 -9.31
N THR A 79 -7.55 -15.97 -9.95
CA THR A 79 -7.34 -16.24 -11.37
C THR A 79 -7.27 -17.73 -11.66
N PHE A 80 -6.63 -18.50 -10.76
CA PHE A 80 -6.57 -19.96 -10.82
C PHE A 80 -7.96 -20.59 -10.64
N LEU A 81 -8.69 -20.22 -9.58
CA LEU A 81 -10.05 -20.74 -9.33
C LEU A 81 -11.06 -20.39 -10.44
N GLN A 82 -10.85 -19.30 -11.15
CA GLN A 82 -11.69 -18.91 -12.29
C GLN A 82 -11.36 -19.65 -13.59
N ARG A 83 -10.26 -20.41 -13.64
CA ARG A 83 -9.85 -21.20 -14.80
C ARG A 83 -10.82 -22.35 -15.06
N ASP A 84 -11.25 -23.06 -14.03
CA ASP A 84 -12.09 -24.27 -14.15
C ASP A 84 -13.55 -23.96 -14.52
N LYS A 85 -14.00 -22.74 -14.22
CA LYS A 85 -15.36 -22.27 -14.56
C LYS A 85 -15.58 -22.05 -16.07
N LYS A 86 -14.57 -22.28 -16.91
CA LYS A 86 -14.64 -22.20 -18.37
C LYS A 86 -14.85 -23.57 -19.04
N GLN A 87 -14.82 -24.67 -18.29
CA GLN A 87 -15.03 -26.03 -18.78
C GLN A 87 -16.39 -26.64 -18.40
N LYS A 88 -17.33 -25.84 -17.88
CA LYS A 88 -18.76 -26.17 -17.84
C LYS A 88 -19.50 -25.26 -18.79
#